data_AF-A0A9X3SAI7-F1
#
_entry.id   AF-A0A9X3SAI7-F1
#
_cell.length_a   1.000
_cell.length_b   1.000
_cell.length_c   1.000
_cell.angle_alpha   90.00
_cell.angle_beta   90.00
_cell.angle_gamma   90.00
#
_symmetry.space_group_name_H-M   'P 1'
#
loop_
_entity.id
_entity.type
_entity.pdbx_description
1 polymer ?
#
loop_
_entity_poly.entity_id
_entity_poly.type
_entity_poly.pdbx_seq_one_letter_code
_entity_poly.pdbx_strand_id
1 'polypeptide(L)'
;MAARTILYTGKGGVGKTSVAAATARRCAAAGARTLVISTDPAHSLADVLDTPVQGSPTEVSERLFAQQVQAQDELEHHWSAVSEWMGTLLMERGVERIAAEELTVPPGGDELFSLLVLKGHVESGEWDVIVVDCAPTGETLRLLSFPDAARWWLDKVVGKEQSMLSAARPLARMFLDVQLPDEQVVAEIQKLVANLVAMHELLRDAERVSMRLVMTPDRMVVAEAMRTFTYLNLYGYLTDAVIVNRVFPDELAEGYFGAWHAVQREQLELVDAGFAPVPVLHAPYYAAEVIGDERLDELGAALFADHDPAAVLHDRLAQELSVSNGHASLRLDLPFAAKGDVQLKKIGLELIVRVDTHKRTIVLPGALAGYKPTSATLEEGALTVGFEHG
;
A
#
# COMPACT_ATOMS: atom_id res chain seq x y z
N MET A 1 0.17 -20.91 11.87
CA MET A 1 -0.10 -19.51 12.27
C MET A 1 -0.10 -18.69 10.99
N ALA A 2 -0.84 -17.58 10.91
CA ALA A 2 -0.80 -16.76 9.70
C ALA A 2 0.49 -15.93 9.65
N ALA A 3 1.03 -15.74 8.44
CA ALA A 3 2.29 -15.05 8.22
C ALA A 3 2.24 -13.59 8.70
N ARG A 4 3.33 -13.13 9.32
CA ARG A 4 3.57 -11.70 9.58
C ARG A 4 3.98 -11.03 8.27
N THR A 5 3.25 -10.01 7.82
CA THR A 5 3.53 -9.31 6.55
C THR A 5 3.95 -7.86 6.81
N ILE A 6 5.12 -7.47 6.29
CA ILE A 6 5.70 -6.13 6.46
C ILE A 6 5.92 -5.51 5.09
N LEU A 7 5.26 -4.40 4.80
CA LEU A 7 5.38 -3.69 3.54
C LEU A 7 6.26 -2.45 3.71
N TYR A 8 7.33 -2.35 2.93
CA TYR A 8 8.21 -1.18 2.90
C TYR A 8 7.79 -0.24 1.79
N THR A 9 7.56 1.03 2.14
CA THR A 9 7.16 2.07 1.17
C THR A 9 7.89 3.38 1.42
N GLY A 10 7.98 4.23 0.41
CA GLY A 10 8.74 5.47 0.43
C GLY A 10 9.11 5.96 -0.97
N LYS A 11 9.76 7.12 -1.04
CA LYS A 11 10.21 7.70 -2.31
C LYS A 11 11.24 6.80 -3.01
N GLY A 12 11.36 6.89 -4.34
CA GLY A 12 12.46 6.24 -5.08
C GLY A 12 13.85 6.70 -4.59
N GLY A 13 14.81 5.78 -4.50
CA GLY A 13 16.21 6.09 -4.16
C GLY A 13 16.56 6.23 -2.67
N VAL A 14 15.59 6.03 -1.76
CA VAL A 14 15.80 6.13 -0.29
C VAL A 14 16.36 4.86 0.36
N GLY A 15 16.50 3.76 -0.40
CA GLY A 15 17.05 2.49 0.09
C GLY A 15 16.03 1.47 0.62
N LYS A 16 14.77 1.52 0.15
CA LYS A 16 13.71 0.57 0.52
C LYS A 16 14.13 -0.89 0.34
N THR A 17 14.67 -1.23 -0.83
CA THR A 17 15.09 -2.59 -1.17
C THR A 17 16.16 -3.12 -0.21
N SER A 18 17.20 -2.32 0.11
CA SER A 18 18.23 -2.70 1.08
C SER A 18 17.65 -2.90 2.48
N VAL A 19 16.73 -2.04 2.92
CA VAL A 19 16.05 -2.15 4.21
C VAL A 19 15.15 -3.38 4.27
N ALA A 20 14.39 -3.66 3.21
CA ALA A 20 13.52 -4.82 3.08
C ALA A 20 14.34 -6.13 3.10
N ALA A 21 15.40 -6.20 2.30
CA ALA A 21 16.31 -7.35 2.28
C ALA A 21 17.00 -7.56 3.64
N ALA A 22 17.50 -6.50 4.28
CA ALA A 22 18.10 -6.58 5.61
C ALA A 22 17.11 -7.06 6.68
N THR A 23 15.85 -6.61 6.60
CA THR A 23 14.78 -7.10 7.48
C THR A 23 14.53 -8.59 7.28
N ALA A 24 14.40 -9.02 6.02
CA ALA A 24 14.11 -10.41 5.69
C ALA A 24 15.25 -11.35 6.14
N ARG A 25 16.51 -10.93 5.94
CA ARG A 25 17.68 -11.65 6.44
C ARG A 25 17.69 -11.77 7.96
N ARG A 26 17.39 -10.70 8.68
CA ARG A 26 17.30 -10.71 10.15
C ARG A 26 16.21 -11.65 10.66
N CYS A 27 15.04 -11.67 10.01
CA CYS A 27 13.96 -12.62 10.32
C CYS A 27 14.38 -14.07 10.06
N ALA A 28 15.02 -14.35 8.93
CA ALA A 28 15.52 -15.68 8.58
C ALA A 28 16.60 -16.17 9.57
N ALA A 29 17.54 -15.29 9.94
CA ALA A 29 18.57 -15.56 10.94
C ALA A 29 17.99 -15.82 12.34
N ALA A 30 16.83 -15.22 12.67
CA ALA A 30 16.08 -15.50 13.88
C ALA A 30 15.26 -16.82 13.81
N GLY A 31 15.29 -17.51 12.66
CA GLY A 31 14.67 -18.81 12.44
C GLY A 31 13.32 -18.78 11.75
N ALA A 32 12.80 -17.62 11.32
CA ALA A 32 11.54 -17.56 10.58
C ALA A 32 11.73 -18.02 9.13
N ARG A 33 10.84 -18.86 8.59
CA ARG A 33 10.79 -19.11 7.15
C ARG A 33 10.26 -17.86 6.46
N THR A 34 11.17 -17.12 5.82
CA THR A 34 10.95 -15.75 5.37
C THR A 34 10.94 -15.66 3.85
N LEU A 35 9.97 -14.93 3.30
CA LEU A 35 9.92 -14.55 1.89
C LEU A 35 10.11 -13.03 1.76
N VAL A 36 11.05 -12.59 0.94
CA VAL A 36 11.14 -11.20 0.47
C VAL A 36 10.63 -11.11 -0.96
N ILE A 37 9.67 -10.22 -1.19
CA ILE A 37 9.04 -9.99 -2.48
C ILE A 37 9.38 -8.56 -2.90
N SER A 38 9.85 -8.36 -4.13
CA SER A 38 9.91 -7.03 -4.73
C SER A 38 8.84 -6.88 -5.79
N THR A 39 8.09 -5.78 -5.69
CA THR A 39 7.16 -5.33 -6.73
C THR A 39 7.74 -4.21 -7.60
N ASP A 40 9.00 -3.81 -7.36
CA ASP A 40 9.69 -2.79 -8.13
C ASP A 40 10.18 -3.40 -9.47
N PRO A 41 9.78 -2.84 -10.63
CA PRO A 41 10.20 -3.35 -11.93
C PRO A 41 11.71 -3.23 -12.19
N ALA A 42 12.45 -2.46 -11.39
CA ALA A 42 13.88 -2.19 -11.60
C ALA A 42 14.83 -3.36 -11.25
N HIS A 43 14.33 -4.56 -10.93
CA HIS A 43 15.12 -5.74 -10.51
C HIS A 43 16.08 -5.50 -9.33
N SER A 44 15.82 -4.47 -8.52
CA SER A 44 16.71 -4.02 -7.44
C SER A 44 16.97 -5.07 -6.37
N LEU A 45 16.06 -6.03 -6.17
CA LEU A 45 16.20 -7.05 -5.14
C LEU A 45 17.33 -8.05 -5.45
N ALA A 46 17.49 -8.43 -6.72
CA ALA A 46 18.58 -9.32 -7.14
C ALA A 46 19.94 -8.63 -6.97
N ASP A 47 20.03 -7.35 -7.33
CA ASP A 47 21.25 -6.55 -7.18
C ASP A 47 21.64 -6.39 -5.71
N VAL A 48 20.66 -6.11 -4.84
CA VAL A 48 20.91 -5.92 -3.40
C VAL A 48 21.32 -7.23 -2.72
N LEU A 49 20.71 -8.36 -3.10
CA LEU A 49 21.06 -9.67 -2.57
C LEU A 49 22.35 -10.26 -3.17
N ASP A 50 22.89 -9.66 -4.24
CA ASP A 50 24.02 -10.19 -5.02
C ASP A 50 23.81 -11.66 -5.44
N THR A 51 22.58 -12.02 -5.79
CA THR A 51 22.17 -13.38 -6.18
C THR A 51 20.99 -13.31 -7.16
N PRO A 52 20.92 -14.18 -8.19
CA PRO A 52 19.79 -14.20 -9.11
C PRO A 52 18.46 -14.47 -8.40
N VAL A 53 17.47 -13.61 -8.63
CA VAL A 53 16.09 -13.77 -8.13
C VAL A 53 15.15 -14.02 -9.30
N GLN A 54 14.23 -14.98 -9.14
CA GLN A 54 13.30 -15.40 -10.19
C GLN A 54 11.88 -14.85 -9.97
N GLY A 55 11.01 -15.08 -10.96
CA GLY A 55 9.57 -14.78 -10.89
C GLY A 55 8.81 -15.60 -9.85
N SER A 56 9.39 -16.72 -9.38
CA SER A 56 8.85 -17.58 -8.32
C SER A 56 9.78 -17.60 -7.09
N PRO A 57 9.25 -17.93 -5.89
CA PRO A 57 10.06 -18.00 -4.67
C PRO A 57 11.26 -18.91 -4.82
N THR A 58 12.46 -18.34 -4.68
CA THR A 58 13.74 -19.04 -4.80
C THR A 58 14.50 -18.91 -3.48
N GLU A 59 15.00 -20.01 -2.94
CA GLU A 59 15.83 -19.97 -1.73
C GLU A 59 17.18 -19.30 -2.05
N VAL A 60 17.49 -18.21 -1.35
CA VAL A 60 18.73 -17.43 -1.52
C VAL A 60 19.69 -17.60 -0.33
N SER A 61 19.17 -17.97 0.83
CA SER A 61 19.94 -18.34 2.03
C SER A 61 19.09 -19.23 2.93
N GLU A 62 19.66 -19.79 4.00
CA GLU A 62 18.93 -20.65 4.93
C GLU A 62 17.66 -19.94 5.44
N ARG A 63 16.48 -20.53 5.14
CA ARG A 63 15.15 -20.00 5.49
C ARG A 63 14.79 -18.65 4.85
N LEU A 64 15.59 -18.13 3.93
CA LEU A 64 15.30 -16.90 3.19
C LEU A 64 15.03 -17.21 1.72
N PHE A 65 13.85 -16.80 1.28
CA PHE A 65 13.40 -16.93 -0.10
C PHE A 65 13.21 -15.53 -0.68
N ALA A 66 13.56 -15.36 -1.94
CA ALA A 66 13.36 -14.11 -2.68
C ALA A 66 12.49 -14.35 -3.90
N GLN A 67 11.65 -13.37 -4.22
CA GLN A 67 10.86 -13.34 -5.44
C GLN A 67 10.83 -11.93 -6.02
N GLN A 68 11.08 -11.83 -7.32
CA GLN A 68 10.91 -10.61 -8.09
C GLN A 68 9.61 -10.75 -8.88
N VAL A 69 8.58 -9.97 -8.54
CA VAL A 69 7.29 -10.11 -9.21
C VAL A 69 7.41 -9.59 -10.64
N GLN A 70 6.95 -10.41 -11.59
CA GLN A 70 6.83 -10.02 -12.99
C GLN A 70 5.39 -9.57 -13.25
N ALA A 71 5.16 -8.26 -13.17
CA ALA A 71 3.82 -7.69 -13.32
C ALA A 71 3.14 -8.08 -14.64
N GLN A 72 3.92 -8.23 -15.72
CA GLN A 72 3.43 -8.67 -17.03
C GLN A 72 2.88 -10.10 -16.99
N ASP A 73 3.59 -11.02 -16.36
CA ASP A 73 3.11 -12.39 -16.18
C ASP A 73 1.79 -12.38 -15.40
N GLU A 74 1.70 -11.62 -14.31
CA GLU A 74 0.49 -11.54 -13.49
C GLU A 74 -0.69 -10.88 -14.25
N LEU A 75 -0.42 -9.85 -15.03
CA LEU A 75 -1.39 -9.21 -15.92
C LEU A 75 -1.93 -10.22 -16.94
N GLU A 76 -1.08 -11.01 -17.59
CA GLU A 76 -1.52 -12.04 -18.53
C GLU A 76 -2.40 -13.10 -17.86
N HIS A 77 -2.06 -13.51 -16.64
CA HIS A 77 -2.83 -14.50 -15.87
C HIS A 77 -4.18 -13.97 -15.38
N HIS A 78 -4.33 -12.66 -15.17
CA HIS A 78 -5.49 -12.07 -14.48
C HIS A 78 -6.35 -11.11 -15.34
N TRP A 79 -5.86 -10.68 -16.50
CA TRP A 79 -6.48 -9.61 -17.30
C TRP A 79 -6.43 -9.84 -18.82
N SER A 80 -5.91 -10.98 -19.28
CA SER A 80 -5.71 -11.25 -20.72
C SER A 80 -7.01 -11.18 -21.53
N ALA A 81 -8.12 -11.78 -21.05
CA ALA A 81 -9.38 -11.73 -21.78
C ALA A 81 -9.97 -10.32 -21.81
N VAL A 82 -9.83 -9.56 -20.71
CA VAL A 82 -10.29 -8.17 -20.65
C VAL A 82 -9.48 -7.29 -21.59
N SER A 83 -8.15 -7.45 -21.63
CA SER A 83 -7.26 -6.76 -22.56
C SER A 83 -7.58 -7.08 -24.02
N GLU A 84 -7.81 -8.35 -24.37
CA GLU A 84 -8.16 -8.75 -25.74
C GLU A 84 -9.49 -8.14 -26.20
N TRP A 85 -10.50 -8.17 -25.33
CA TRP A 85 -11.81 -7.57 -25.61
C TRP A 85 -11.71 -6.05 -25.78
N MET A 86 -11.02 -5.34 -24.88
CA MET A 86 -10.83 -3.89 -25.00
C MET A 86 -10.00 -3.52 -26.22
N GLY A 87 -8.95 -4.28 -26.53
CA GLY A 87 -8.11 -4.09 -27.71
C GLY A 87 -8.92 -4.19 -29.00
N THR A 88 -9.81 -5.18 -29.09
CA THR A 88 -10.74 -5.34 -30.22
C THR A 88 -11.65 -4.11 -30.38
N LEU A 89 -12.25 -3.64 -29.28
CA LEU A 89 -13.11 -2.45 -29.30
C LEU A 89 -12.38 -1.16 -29.69
N LEU A 90 -11.12 -1.01 -29.28
CA LEU A 90 -10.29 0.15 -29.63
C LEU A 90 -9.92 0.12 -31.12
N MET A 91 -9.54 -1.05 -31.64
CA MET A 91 -9.23 -1.23 -33.06
C MET A 91 -10.45 -0.95 -33.96
N GLU A 92 -11.65 -1.38 -33.56
CA GLU A 92 -12.90 -1.07 -34.27
C GLU A 92 -13.18 0.44 -34.33
N ARG A 93 -12.67 1.20 -33.35
CA ARG A 93 -12.79 2.67 -33.29
C ARG A 93 -11.62 3.39 -33.97
N GLY A 94 -10.76 2.67 -34.68
CA GLY A 94 -9.66 3.23 -35.46
C GLY A 94 -8.37 3.49 -34.66
N VAL A 95 -8.23 2.92 -33.46
CA VAL A 95 -6.96 2.96 -32.71
C VAL A 95 -5.99 1.94 -33.31
N GLU A 96 -4.74 2.35 -33.54
CA GLU A 96 -3.69 1.44 -34.02
C GLU A 96 -3.41 0.33 -33.01
N ARG A 97 -3.09 -0.88 -33.49
CA ARG A 97 -2.89 -2.07 -32.64
C ARG A 97 -1.90 -1.84 -31.49
N ILE A 98 -0.76 -1.20 -31.75
CA ILE A 98 0.28 -0.95 -30.74
C ILE A 98 -0.27 -0.03 -29.64
N ALA A 99 -0.97 1.04 -30.02
CA ALA A 99 -1.59 1.95 -29.06
C ALA A 99 -2.74 1.27 -28.30
N ALA A 100 -3.48 0.35 -28.94
CA ALA A 100 -4.54 -0.41 -28.29
C ALA A 100 -3.99 -1.34 -27.21
N GLU A 101 -2.87 -2.03 -27.47
CA GLU A 101 -2.21 -2.91 -26.49
C GLU A 101 -1.79 -2.13 -25.22
N GLU A 102 -1.17 -0.95 -25.38
CA GLU A 102 -0.79 -0.09 -24.25
C GLU A 102 -1.98 0.49 -23.47
N LEU A 103 -3.09 0.79 -24.15
CA LEU A 103 -4.29 1.38 -23.52
C LEU A 103 -5.17 0.36 -22.78
N THR A 104 -4.88 -0.94 -22.89
CA THR A 104 -5.70 -1.98 -22.24
C THR A 104 -5.30 -2.25 -20.79
N VAL A 105 -4.09 -1.86 -20.40
CA VAL A 105 -3.63 -1.97 -19.01
C VAL A 105 -4.09 -0.75 -18.23
N PRO A 106 -4.81 -0.91 -17.10
CA PRO A 106 -5.20 0.22 -16.29
C PRO A 106 -3.95 0.93 -15.74
N PRO A 107 -3.92 2.27 -15.65
CA PRO A 107 -2.83 2.98 -15.00
C PRO A 107 -2.60 2.47 -13.57
N GLY A 108 -1.36 2.11 -13.26
CA GLY A 108 -0.95 1.48 -12.00
C GLY A 108 -1.34 -0.01 -11.86
N GLY A 109 -1.76 -0.63 -12.97
CA GLY A 109 -2.10 -2.05 -13.03
C GLY A 109 -0.93 -2.95 -12.64
N ASP A 110 0.29 -2.60 -13.07
CA ASP A 110 1.49 -3.40 -12.79
C ASP A 110 1.71 -3.59 -11.28
N GLU A 111 1.58 -2.53 -10.50
CA GLU A 111 1.72 -2.58 -9.05
C GLU A 111 0.52 -3.28 -8.39
N LEU A 112 -0.68 -3.12 -8.95
CA LEU A 112 -1.89 -3.79 -8.48
C LEU A 112 -1.77 -5.32 -8.61
N PHE A 113 -1.40 -5.81 -9.80
CA PHE A 113 -1.19 -7.23 -10.06
C PHE A 113 -0.04 -7.78 -9.22
N SER A 114 1.01 -6.98 -9.00
CA SER A 114 2.09 -7.37 -8.12
C SER A 114 1.67 -7.58 -6.67
N LEU A 115 0.70 -6.80 -6.18
CA LEU A 115 0.12 -7.01 -4.84
C LEU A 115 -0.81 -8.24 -4.77
N LEU A 116 -1.34 -8.74 -5.89
CA LEU A 116 -2.14 -9.98 -5.89
C LEU A 116 -1.28 -11.21 -5.58
N VAL A 117 0.01 -11.19 -5.96
CA VAL A 117 0.98 -12.24 -5.61
C VAL A 117 1.15 -12.35 -4.10
N LEU A 118 1.17 -11.21 -3.39
CA LEU A 118 1.20 -11.19 -1.93
C LEU A 118 0.01 -11.95 -1.34
N LYS A 119 -1.19 -11.77 -1.89
CA LYS A 119 -2.39 -12.51 -1.46
C LYS A 119 -2.15 -14.01 -1.46
N GLY A 120 -1.63 -14.52 -2.57
CA GLY A 120 -1.38 -15.95 -2.77
C GLY A 120 -0.41 -16.50 -1.73
N HIS A 121 0.64 -15.75 -1.41
CA HIS A 121 1.62 -16.15 -0.38
C HIS A 121 1.08 -16.08 1.04
N VAL A 122 0.25 -15.10 1.35
CA VAL A 122 -0.40 -15.04 2.67
C VAL A 122 -1.38 -16.20 2.83
N GLU A 123 -2.15 -16.52 1.79
CA GLU A 123 -3.14 -17.61 1.81
C GLU A 123 -2.52 -19.01 1.79
N SER A 124 -1.33 -19.19 1.22
CA SER A 124 -0.65 -20.48 1.22
C SER A 124 -0.27 -20.97 2.62
N GLY A 125 -0.09 -20.03 3.57
CA GLY A 125 0.29 -20.34 4.95
C GLY A 125 1.68 -20.94 5.08
N GLU A 126 2.50 -20.81 4.04
CA GLU A 126 3.83 -21.39 3.94
C GLU A 126 4.92 -20.62 4.69
N TRP A 127 4.69 -19.33 4.92
CA TRP A 127 5.69 -18.39 5.41
C TRP A 127 5.39 -17.98 6.84
N ASP A 128 6.43 -17.82 7.65
CA ASP A 128 6.31 -17.20 8.97
C ASP A 128 6.31 -15.67 8.82
N VAL A 129 7.16 -15.16 7.92
CA VAL A 129 7.32 -13.72 7.63
C VAL A 129 7.34 -13.48 6.12
N ILE A 130 6.60 -12.48 5.66
CA ILE A 130 6.64 -11.96 4.29
C ILE A 130 7.04 -10.48 4.35
N VAL A 131 8.14 -10.14 3.69
CA VAL A 131 8.61 -8.76 3.54
C VAL A 131 8.37 -8.30 2.11
N VAL A 132 7.74 -7.16 1.91
CA VAL A 132 7.41 -6.64 0.58
C VAL A 132 8.16 -5.33 0.37
N ASP A 133 9.05 -5.30 -0.62
CA ASP A 133 9.64 -4.08 -1.16
C ASP A 133 8.69 -3.50 -2.21
N CYS A 134 7.90 -2.52 -1.83
CA CYS A 134 6.91 -1.92 -2.73
C CYS A 134 7.59 -0.95 -3.69
N ALA A 135 7.21 -1.02 -4.97
CA ALA A 135 7.44 0.06 -5.93
C ALA A 135 6.97 1.41 -5.33
N PRO A 136 7.73 2.50 -5.52
CA PRO A 136 7.48 3.75 -4.83
C PRO A 136 6.12 4.33 -5.19
N THR A 137 5.53 4.98 -4.18
CA THR A 137 4.45 5.99 -4.22
C THR A 137 3.04 5.51 -3.93
N GLY A 138 2.30 6.33 -3.18
CA GLY A 138 0.93 6.09 -2.75
C GLY A 138 -0.11 5.94 -3.87
N GLU A 139 0.29 5.87 -5.14
CA GLU A 139 -0.61 5.61 -6.28
C GLU A 139 -1.16 4.18 -6.29
N THR A 140 -0.34 3.17 -5.99
CA THR A 140 -0.81 1.78 -5.88
C THR A 140 -1.81 1.61 -4.74
N LEU A 141 -1.57 2.27 -3.61
CA LEU A 141 -2.51 2.26 -2.49
C LEU A 141 -3.81 3.01 -2.85
N ARG A 142 -3.78 4.02 -3.74
CA ARG A 142 -4.99 4.66 -4.28
C ARG A 142 -5.80 3.67 -5.10
N LEU A 143 -5.18 2.74 -5.83
CA LEU A 143 -5.94 1.66 -6.48
C LEU A 143 -6.59 0.71 -5.47
N LEU A 144 -6.05 0.59 -4.26
CA LEU A 144 -6.70 -0.11 -3.15
C LEU A 144 -7.77 0.73 -2.44
N SER A 145 -8.04 1.97 -2.88
CA SER A 145 -9.26 2.72 -2.52
C SER A 145 -10.45 2.43 -3.42
N PHE A 146 -10.19 1.82 -4.60
CA PHE A 146 -11.24 1.36 -5.51
C PHE A 146 -12.14 0.24 -4.98
N PRO A 147 -11.78 -0.64 -4.03
CA PRO A 147 -12.67 -1.67 -3.51
C PRO A 147 -14.01 -1.14 -2.98
N ASP A 148 -14.05 0.06 -2.40
CA ASP A 148 -15.33 0.68 -1.98
C ASP A 148 -16.20 1.03 -3.20
N ALA A 149 -15.60 1.60 -4.25
CA ALA A 149 -16.28 1.90 -5.51
C ALA A 149 -16.62 0.64 -6.31
N ALA A 150 -15.78 -0.38 -6.24
CA ALA A 150 -15.93 -1.65 -6.93
C ALA A 150 -16.96 -2.55 -6.23
N ARG A 151 -17.04 -2.53 -4.89
CA ARG A 151 -18.15 -3.13 -4.12
C ARG A 151 -19.48 -2.48 -4.49
N TRP A 152 -19.52 -1.14 -4.56
CA TRP A 152 -20.70 -0.42 -5.05
C TRP A 152 -21.07 -0.80 -6.49
N TRP A 153 -20.07 -0.92 -7.37
CA TRP A 153 -20.28 -1.30 -8.77
C TRP A 153 -20.76 -2.76 -8.88
N LEU A 154 -20.16 -3.70 -8.15
CA LEU A 154 -20.59 -5.10 -8.08
C LEU A 154 -22.02 -5.23 -7.55
N ASP A 155 -22.36 -4.54 -6.45
CA ASP A 155 -23.71 -4.59 -5.88
C ASP A 155 -24.76 -4.05 -6.85
N LYS A 156 -24.39 -3.05 -7.67
CA LYS A 156 -25.30 -2.39 -8.61
C LYS A 156 -25.41 -3.09 -9.97
N VAL A 157 -24.32 -3.66 -10.47
CA VAL A 157 -24.25 -4.32 -11.80
C VAL A 157 -24.46 -5.83 -11.69
N VAL A 158 -23.88 -6.49 -10.68
CA VAL A 158 -23.97 -7.95 -10.51
C VAL A 158 -25.18 -8.34 -9.64
N GLY A 159 -25.50 -7.54 -8.62
CA GLY A 159 -26.55 -7.85 -7.64
C GLY A 159 -28.00 -7.83 -8.15
N LYS A 160 -28.27 -7.36 -9.38
CA LYS A 160 -29.64 -7.31 -9.93
C LYS A 160 -29.81 -7.74 -11.39
N GLU A 161 -28.76 -8.02 -12.15
CA GLU A 161 -28.88 -8.16 -13.62
C GLU A 161 -28.39 -9.47 -14.25
N GLN A 162 -27.86 -10.43 -13.48
CA GLN A 162 -27.49 -11.72 -14.08
C GLN A 162 -28.71 -12.45 -14.70
N SER A 163 -29.93 -12.16 -14.23
CA SER A 163 -31.16 -12.69 -14.83
C SER A 163 -31.67 -11.89 -16.05
N MET A 164 -31.21 -10.66 -16.30
CA MET A 164 -31.68 -9.83 -17.43
C MET A 164 -30.71 -9.80 -18.61
N LEU A 165 -29.40 -9.82 -18.36
CA LEU A 165 -28.40 -9.68 -19.44
C LEU A 165 -28.35 -10.90 -20.37
N SER A 166 -28.61 -12.10 -19.85
CA SER A 166 -28.69 -13.31 -20.67
C SER A 166 -29.91 -13.31 -21.61
N ALA A 167 -31.03 -12.69 -21.19
CA ALA A 167 -32.25 -12.59 -21.99
C ALA A 167 -32.26 -11.39 -22.98
N ALA A 168 -31.51 -10.32 -22.68
CA ALA A 168 -31.46 -9.10 -23.50
C ALA A 168 -30.24 -9.00 -24.44
N ARG A 169 -29.27 -9.92 -24.35
CA ARG A 169 -28.07 -10.00 -25.22
C ARG A 169 -28.37 -9.81 -26.73
N PRO A 170 -29.43 -10.41 -27.32
CA PRO A 170 -29.75 -10.23 -28.74
C PRO A 170 -30.25 -8.82 -29.10
N LEU A 171 -30.98 -8.16 -28.19
CA LEU A 171 -31.52 -6.82 -28.39
C LEU A 171 -30.45 -5.75 -28.14
N ALA A 172 -29.58 -5.95 -27.15
CA ALA A 172 -28.47 -5.03 -26.86
C ALA A 172 -27.48 -4.95 -28.04
N ARG A 173 -27.15 -6.08 -28.69
CA ARG A 173 -26.35 -6.12 -29.93
C ARG A 173 -26.96 -5.34 -31.11
N MET A 174 -28.29 -5.11 -31.07
CA MET A 174 -29.01 -4.43 -32.15
C MET A 174 -29.07 -2.91 -31.95
N PHE A 175 -28.92 -2.44 -30.71
CA PHE A 175 -28.98 -1.02 -30.34
C PHE A 175 -27.63 -0.41 -29.96
N LEU A 176 -26.67 -1.23 -29.53
CA LEU A 176 -25.29 -0.83 -29.23
C LEU A 176 -24.39 -1.39 -30.33
N ASP A 177 -23.77 -0.51 -31.12
CA ASP A 177 -22.78 -0.84 -32.15
C ASP A 177 -21.42 -1.22 -31.51
N VAL A 178 -21.46 -2.03 -30.44
CA VAL A 178 -20.34 -2.35 -29.57
C VAL A 178 -20.39 -3.84 -29.23
N GLN A 179 -19.27 -4.55 -29.39
CA GLN A 179 -19.17 -5.94 -28.97
C GLN A 179 -19.31 -6.05 -27.45
N LEU A 180 -20.38 -6.72 -26.99
CA LEU A 180 -20.58 -7.00 -25.57
C LEU A 180 -19.52 -7.99 -25.06
N PRO A 181 -19.07 -7.86 -23.81
CA PRO A 181 -18.14 -8.81 -23.21
C PRO A 181 -18.77 -10.20 -23.12
N ASP A 182 -17.96 -11.22 -23.38
CA ASP A 182 -18.34 -12.61 -23.19
C ASP A 182 -18.31 -13.02 -21.70
N GLU A 183 -18.60 -14.28 -21.41
CA GLU A 183 -18.63 -14.78 -20.02
C GLU A 183 -17.25 -14.85 -19.39
N GLN A 184 -16.19 -15.05 -20.18
CA GLN A 184 -14.81 -15.12 -19.69
C GLN A 184 -14.34 -13.74 -19.23
N VAL A 185 -14.58 -12.69 -20.03
CA VAL A 185 -14.28 -11.29 -19.68
C VAL A 185 -15.00 -10.89 -18.39
N VAL A 186 -16.28 -11.24 -18.26
CA VAL A 186 -17.06 -10.94 -17.04
C VAL A 186 -16.49 -11.67 -15.82
N ALA A 187 -16.09 -12.94 -15.97
CA ALA A 187 -15.50 -13.72 -14.89
C ALA A 187 -14.14 -13.16 -14.41
N GLU A 188 -13.28 -12.71 -15.33
CA GLU A 188 -12.00 -12.08 -14.98
C GLU A 188 -12.19 -10.77 -14.22
N ILE A 189 -13.12 -9.92 -14.66
CA ILE A 189 -13.45 -8.68 -13.95
C ILE A 189 -13.96 -9.00 -12.54
N GLN A 190 -14.86 -9.98 -12.39
CA GLN A 190 -15.37 -10.38 -11.08
C GLN A 190 -14.26 -10.91 -10.16
N LYS A 191 -13.37 -11.76 -10.69
CA LYS A 191 -12.22 -12.32 -9.96
C LYS A 191 -11.27 -11.22 -9.51
N LEU A 192 -10.95 -10.25 -10.40
CA LEU A 192 -10.12 -9.12 -10.05
C LEU A 192 -10.75 -8.32 -8.92
N VAL A 193 -12.02 -7.92 -9.04
CA VAL A 193 -12.66 -7.12 -7.98
C VAL A 193 -12.70 -7.88 -6.65
N ALA A 194 -13.02 -9.17 -6.65
CA ALA A 194 -12.99 -9.99 -5.44
C ALA A 194 -11.59 -10.02 -4.80
N ASN A 195 -10.55 -10.18 -5.62
CA ASN A 195 -9.17 -10.13 -5.17
C ASN A 195 -8.79 -8.76 -4.58
N LEU A 196 -9.26 -7.66 -5.18
CA LEU A 196 -9.01 -6.30 -4.67
C LEU A 196 -9.68 -6.05 -3.32
N VAL A 197 -10.90 -6.55 -3.12
CA VAL A 197 -11.59 -6.49 -1.82
C VAL A 197 -10.83 -7.29 -0.78
N ALA A 198 -10.45 -8.53 -1.09
CA ALA A 198 -9.69 -9.38 -0.18
C ALA A 198 -8.32 -8.77 0.17
N MET A 199 -7.63 -8.17 -0.81
CA MET A 199 -6.37 -7.46 -0.57
C MET A 199 -6.55 -6.24 0.33
N HIS A 200 -7.62 -5.48 0.14
CA HIS A 200 -7.91 -4.34 1.01
C HIS A 200 -8.20 -4.77 2.45
N GLU A 201 -8.95 -5.86 2.64
CA GLU A 201 -9.21 -6.43 3.97
C GLU A 201 -7.91 -6.94 4.61
N LEU A 202 -7.06 -7.62 3.85
CA LEU A 202 -5.76 -8.13 4.30
C LEU A 202 -4.83 -7.00 4.75
N LEU A 203 -4.70 -5.91 3.98
CA LEU A 203 -3.82 -4.79 4.33
C LEU A 203 -4.31 -3.97 5.53
N ARG A 204 -5.57 -4.15 5.95
CA ARG A 204 -6.15 -3.52 7.14
C ARG A 204 -6.08 -4.39 8.39
N ASP A 205 -5.61 -5.63 8.27
CA ASP A 205 -5.40 -6.52 9.40
C ASP A 205 -4.13 -6.09 10.17
N ALA A 206 -4.32 -5.13 11.07
CA ALA A 206 -3.27 -4.52 11.88
C ALA A 206 -2.56 -5.49 12.84
N GLU A 207 -3.12 -6.69 13.09
CA GLU A 207 -2.45 -7.70 13.93
C GLU A 207 -1.33 -8.41 13.16
N ARG A 208 -1.44 -8.50 11.83
CA ARG A 208 -0.56 -9.32 10.99
C ARG A 208 0.15 -8.52 9.92
N VAL A 209 -0.42 -7.40 9.48
CA VAL A 209 0.06 -6.60 8.36
C VAL A 209 0.36 -5.18 8.81
N SER A 210 1.55 -4.69 8.50
CA SER A 210 1.92 -3.30 8.75
C SER A 210 2.77 -2.72 7.63
N MET A 211 2.81 -1.40 7.59
CA MET A 211 3.60 -0.58 6.70
C MET A 211 4.80 -0.02 7.46
N ARG A 212 5.97 0.01 6.84
CA ARG A 212 7.14 0.72 7.34
C ARG A 212 7.59 1.74 6.31
N LEU A 213 7.60 3.01 6.71
CA LEU A 213 7.97 4.12 5.84
C LEU A 213 9.48 4.31 5.83
N VAL A 214 10.11 4.28 4.66
CA VAL A 214 11.54 4.54 4.49
C VAL A 214 11.76 5.91 3.88
N MET A 215 12.66 6.70 4.45
CA MET A 215 13.04 8.00 3.94
C MET A 215 14.53 8.28 4.14
N THR A 216 15.04 9.28 3.44
CA THR A 216 16.27 9.97 3.82
C THR A 216 15.91 11.26 4.57
N PRO A 217 16.79 11.78 5.42
CA PRO A 217 16.59 13.03 6.18
C PRO A 217 16.77 14.28 5.30
N ASP A 218 16.25 14.24 4.07
CA ASP A 218 16.19 15.36 3.15
C ASP A 218 14.81 16.00 3.22
N ARG A 219 14.74 17.33 3.30
CA ARG A 219 13.49 18.09 3.49
C ARG A 219 12.35 17.68 2.55
N MET A 220 12.63 17.51 1.26
CA MET A 220 11.62 17.11 0.28
C MET A 220 11.15 15.66 0.47
N VAL A 221 12.04 14.77 0.92
CA VAL A 221 11.74 13.35 1.14
C VAL A 221 10.94 13.20 2.43
N VAL A 222 11.30 13.92 3.50
CA VAL A 222 10.52 14.00 4.74
C VAL A 222 9.10 14.50 4.47
N ALA A 223 8.95 15.59 3.71
CA ALA A 223 7.63 16.12 3.36
C ALA A 223 6.77 15.13 2.55
N GLU A 224 7.37 14.33 1.67
CA GLU A 224 6.67 13.25 0.94
C GLU A 224 6.27 12.11 1.87
N ALA A 225 7.15 11.71 2.79
CA ALA A 225 6.88 10.66 3.75
C ALA A 225 5.75 11.06 4.71
N MET A 226 5.72 12.32 5.17
CA MET A 226 4.62 12.88 5.97
C MET A 226 3.28 12.78 5.22
N ARG A 227 3.23 13.20 3.94
CA ARG A 227 2.01 13.06 3.11
C ARG A 227 1.59 11.59 2.93
N THR A 228 2.57 10.71 2.73
CA THR A 228 2.33 9.26 2.61
C THR A 228 1.77 8.71 3.92
N PHE A 229 2.27 9.16 5.07
CA PHE A 229 1.78 8.74 6.38
C PHE A 229 0.35 9.21 6.65
N THR A 230 0.02 10.48 6.36
CA THR A 230 -1.36 10.97 6.41
C THR A 230 -2.28 10.09 5.56
N TYR A 231 -1.80 9.71 4.37
CA TYR A 231 -2.52 8.85 3.46
C TYR A 231 -2.71 7.43 4.03
N LEU A 232 -1.66 6.78 4.52
CA LEU A 232 -1.76 5.43 5.13
C LEU A 232 -2.77 5.40 6.28
N ASN A 233 -2.71 6.41 7.16
CA ASN A 233 -3.67 6.59 8.24
C ASN A 233 -5.09 6.85 7.71
N LEU A 234 -5.24 7.72 6.70
CA LEU A 234 -6.51 7.97 6.05
C LEU A 234 -7.13 6.67 5.55
N TYR A 235 -6.37 5.69 5.05
CA TYR A 235 -6.90 4.40 4.58
C TYR A 235 -7.00 3.32 5.66
N GLY A 236 -6.49 3.58 6.87
CA GLY A 236 -6.49 2.62 7.97
C GLY A 236 -5.46 1.51 7.80
N TYR A 237 -4.36 1.78 7.08
CA TYR A 237 -3.20 0.90 7.03
C TYR A 237 -2.28 1.23 8.20
N LEU A 238 -2.00 0.24 9.05
CA LEU A 238 -1.14 0.42 10.21
C LEU A 238 0.28 0.71 9.74
N THR A 239 0.81 1.87 10.11
CA THR A 239 2.24 2.15 9.97
C THR A 239 2.90 1.92 11.32
N ASP A 240 3.66 0.83 11.45
CA ASP A 240 4.21 0.42 12.74
C ASP A 240 5.61 0.98 13.01
N ALA A 241 6.32 1.44 11.97
CA ALA A 241 7.62 2.09 12.12
C ALA A 241 7.94 3.05 10.97
N VAL A 242 8.87 3.96 11.25
CA VAL A 242 9.49 4.86 10.28
C VAL A 242 11.00 4.60 10.30
N ILE A 243 11.62 4.56 9.13
CA ILE A 243 13.04 4.30 8.97
C ILE A 243 13.67 5.49 8.26
N VAL A 244 14.59 6.15 8.95
CA VAL A 244 15.43 7.20 8.37
C VAL A 244 16.76 6.57 8.00
N ASN A 245 16.96 6.40 6.70
CA ASN A 245 18.16 5.84 6.13
C ASN A 245 19.20 6.93 5.82
N ARG A 246 20.48 6.55 5.74
CA ARG A 246 21.60 7.44 5.39
C ARG A 246 21.82 8.56 6.41
N VAL A 247 21.65 8.26 7.71
CA VAL A 247 21.92 9.20 8.80
C VAL A 247 23.43 9.35 8.97
N PHE A 248 23.94 10.59 8.86
CA PHE A 248 25.34 10.85 9.08
C PHE A 248 25.69 10.58 10.55
N PRO A 249 26.82 9.90 10.80
CA PRO A 249 27.27 9.65 12.16
C PRO A 249 27.78 10.97 12.78
N ASP A 250 27.62 11.12 14.10
CA ASP A 250 27.87 12.37 14.83
C ASP A 250 29.33 12.86 14.70
N GLU A 251 30.28 11.96 14.41
CA GLU A 251 31.68 12.31 14.18
C GLU A 251 31.87 13.24 12.96
N LEU A 252 30.90 13.29 12.03
CA LEU A 252 30.91 14.19 10.87
C LEU A 252 30.35 15.58 11.18
N ALA A 253 29.93 15.84 12.42
CA ALA A 253 29.46 17.15 12.85
C ALA A 253 30.54 18.25 12.73
N GLU A 254 31.81 17.85 12.87
CA GLU A 254 32.95 18.74 12.73
C GLU A 254 33.62 18.60 11.35
N GLY A 255 34.00 19.74 10.74
CA GLY A 255 34.71 19.76 9.46
C GLY A 255 33.81 19.96 8.24
N TYR A 256 34.23 19.41 7.10
CA TYR A 256 33.61 19.69 5.79
C TYR A 256 32.11 19.32 5.75
N PHE A 257 31.71 18.26 6.46
CA PHE A 257 30.33 17.77 6.47
C PHE A 257 29.41 18.46 7.50
N GLY A 258 29.95 19.32 8.37
CA GLY A 258 29.20 19.87 9.51
C GLY A 258 27.94 20.64 9.15
N ALA A 259 27.94 21.38 8.03
CA ALA A 259 26.75 22.09 7.56
C ALA A 259 25.62 21.13 7.11
N TRP A 260 25.98 20.06 6.38
CA TRP A 260 25.01 19.04 5.98
C TRP A 260 24.51 18.23 7.19
N HIS A 261 25.40 17.91 8.13
CA HIS A 261 25.04 17.26 9.38
C HIS A 261 24.03 18.10 10.19
N ALA A 262 24.24 19.42 10.31
CA ALA A 262 23.33 20.32 11.01
C ALA A 262 21.94 20.37 10.36
N VAL A 263 21.87 20.47 9.02
CA VAL A 263 20.58 20.43 8.29
C VAL A 263 19.89 19.08 8.48
N GLN A 264 20.66 17.98 8.43
CA GLN A 264 20.14 16.63 8.63
C GLN A 264 19.52 16.47 10.02
N ARG A 265 20.21 16.97 11.06
CA ARG A 265 19.70 16.96 12.43
C ARG A 265 18.36 17.69 12.59
N GLU A 266 18.21 18.86 11.98
CA GLU A 266 16.93 19.60 12.00
C GLU A 266 15.81 18.75 11.39
N GLN A 267 16.10 18.01 10.31
CA GLN A 267 15.13 17.10 9.72
C GLN A 267 14.84 15.88 10.60
N LEU A 268 15.84 15.34 11.30
CA LEU A 268 15.64 14.24 12.25
C LEU A 268 14.73 14.66 13.41
N GLU A 269 14.98 15.84 14.00
CA GLU A 269 14.13 16.39 15.07
C GLU A 269 12.67 16.58 14.59
N LEU A 270 12.49 17.04 13.34
CA LEU A 270 11.18 17.15 12.71
C LEU A 270 10.51 15.78 12.49
N VAL A 271 11.27 14.77 12.10
CA VAL A 271 10.76 13.40 11.90
C VAL A 271 10.35 12.80 13.24
N ASP A 272 11.20 12.85 14.25
CA ASP A 272 10.91 12.32 15.59
C ASP A 272 9.64 12.96 16.18
N ALA A 273 9.53 14.29 16.11
CA ALA A 273 8.36 15.01 16.59
C ALA A 273 7.11 14.74 15.73
N GLY A 274 7.27 14.64 14.42
CA GLY A 274 6.16 14.50 13.48
C GLY A 274 5.52 13.12 13.49
N PHE A 275 6.33 12.06 13.62
CA PHE A 275 5.87 10.68 13.56
C PHE A 275 5.54 10.08 14.92
N ALA A 276 5.85 10.75 16.02
CA ALA A 276 5.43 10.31 17.35
C ALA A 276 3.91 10.03 17.40
N PRO A 277 3.47 8.91 18.00
CA PRO A 277 4.24 7.95 18.79
C PRO A 277 4.84 6.77 18.01
N VAL A 278 4.83 6.78 16.68
CA VAL A 278 5.41 5.71 15.86
C VAL A 278 6.95 5.70 16.04
N PRO A 279 7.57 4.54 16.33
CA PRO A 279 9.02 4.43 16.44
C PRO A 279 9.74 4.87 15.18
N VAL A 280 10.78 5.69 15.36
CA VAL A 280 11.71 6.10 14.30
C VAL A 280 13.01 5.32 14.48
N LEU A 281 13.37 4.53 13.47
CA LEU A 281 14.59 3.73 13.42
C LEU A 281 15.61 4.41 12.51
N HIS A 282 16.86 4.47 12.93
CA HIS A 282 17.92 5.16 12.21
C HIS A 282 18.92 4.17 11.61
N ALA A 283 19.11 4.25 10.29
CA ALA A 283 20.19 3.54 9.60
C ALA A 283 21.33 4.51 9.29
N PRO A 284 22.58 4.19 9.70
CA PRO A 284 23.72 5.06 9.47
C PRO A 284 24.04 5.16 7.98
N TYR A 285 24.76 6.21 7.61
CA TYR A 285 25.33 6.39 6.30
C TYR A 285 26.54 5.46 6.13
N TYR A 286 26.48 4.56 5.15
CA TYR A 286 27.60 3.68 4.79
C TYR A 286 28.42 4.30 3.65
N ALA A 287 29.74 4.16 3.73
CA ALA A 287 30.65 4.66 2.69
C ALA A 287 30.62 3.82 1.40
N ALA A 288 30.16 2.58 1.50
CA ALA A 288 29.96 1.66 0.38
C ALA A 288 28.48 1.31 0.24
N GLU A 289 28.09 0.80 -0.93
CA GLU A 289 26.73 0.34 -1.17
C GLU A 289 26.38 -0.84 -0.26
N VAL A 290 25.12 -0.90 0.18
CA VAL A 290 24.61 -1.98 1.03
C VAL A 290 24.13 -3.12 0.12
N ILE A 291 25.10 -3.88 -0.39
CA ILE A 291 24.91 -5.01 -1.29
C ILE A 291 25.54 -6.26 -0.68
N GLY A 292 24.85 -7.39 -0.84
CA GLY A 292 25.29 -8.69 -0.38
C GLY A 292 25.08 -8.92 1.11
N ASP A 293 25.19 -10.19 1.48
CA ASP A 293 24.87 -10.73 2.80
C ASP A 293 25.45 -9.94 3.97
N GLU A 294 26.78 -9.72 3.97
CA GLU A 294 27.49 -9.07 5.08
C GLU A 294 26.98 -7.65 5.34
N ARG A 295 26.82 -6.84 4.28
CA ARG A 295 26.36 -5.46 4.40
C ARG A 295 24.90 -5.36 4.78
N LEU A 296 24.07 -6.26 4.27
CA LEU A 296 22.66 -6.33 4.66
C LEU A 296 22.51 -6.75 6.13
N ASP A 297 23.35 -7.68 6.60
CA ASP A 297 23.36 -8.10 7.99
C ASP A 297 23.84 -6.97 8.91
N GLU A 298 24.84 -6.18 8.52
CA GLU A 298 25.25 -4.94 9.21
C GLU A 298 24.10 -3.92 9.30
N LEU A 299 23.44 -3.62 8.16
CA LEU A 299 22.29 -2.71 8.10
C LEU A 299 21.16 -3.18 9.01
N GLY A 300 20.82 -4.47 8.95
CA GLY A 300 19.81 -5.07 9.81
C GLY A 300 20.18 -5.02 11.29
N ALA A 301 21.48 -5.13 11.63
CA ALA A 301 21.96 -5.00 13.01
C ALA A 301 21.68 -3.60 13.55
N ALA A 302 22.04 -2.60 12.76
CA ALA A 302 21.91 -1.20 13.17
C ALA A 302 20.44 -0.81 13.32
N LEU A 303 19.57 -1.22 12.39
CA LEU A 303 18.14 -0.88 12.43
C LEU A 303 17.37 -1.54 13.57
N PHE A 304 17.69 -2.81 13.86
CA PHE A 304 16.90 -3.65 14.77
C PHE A 304 17.69 -4.06 16.02
N ALA A 305 18.66 -3.25 16.46
CA ALA A 305 19.47 -3.56 17.64
C ALA A 305 18.63 -3.83 18.90
N ASP A 306 17.57 -3.03 19.09
CA ASP A 306 16.68 -3.08 20.26
C ASP A 306 15.28 -3.62 19.94
N HIS A 307 15.06 -4.11 18.70
CA HIS A 307 13.73 -4.48 18.22
C HIS A 307 13.75 -5.83 17.51
N ASP A 308 12.68 -6.61 17.66
CA ASP A 308 12.47 -7.76 16.78
C ASP A 308 12.05 -7.25 15.39
N PRO A 309 12.79 -7.61 14.30
CA PRO A 309 12.45 -7.18 12.95
C PRO A 309 11.04 -7.61 12.51
N ALA A 310 10.50 -8.70 13.06
CA ALA A 310 9.18 -9.22 12.74
C ALA A 310 8.05 -8.63 13.62
N ALA A 311 8.37 -7.97 14.73
CA ALA A 311 7.35 -7.45 15.64
C ALA A 311 6.51 -6.33 15.00
N VAL A 312 5.31 -6.13 15.55
CA VAL A 312 4.52 -4.91 15.35
C VAL A 312 5.05 -3.88 16.36
N LEU A 313 5.76 -2.86 15.86
CA LEU A 313 6.45 -1.90 16.73
C LEU A 313 5.54 -0.78 17.25
N HIS A 314 4.38 -0.61 16.62
CA HIS A 314 3.33 0.30 17.03
C HIS A 314 1.98 -0.20 16.51
N ASP A 315 0.93 -0.11 17.35
CA ASP A 315 -0.37 -0.75 17.12
C ASP A 315 -1.56 0.23 17.14
N ARG A 316 -1.34 1.54 17.33
CA ARG A 316 -2.45 2.49 17.38
C ARG A 316 -3.09 2.61 16.00
N LEU A 317 -4.39 2.35 15.95
CA LEU A 317 -5.18 2.49 14.73
C LEU A 317 -5.49 3.95 14.44
N ALA A 318 -5.46 4.29 13.16
CA ALA A 318 -5.78 5.61 12.64
C ALA A 318 -7.27 5.99 12.74
N GLN A 319 -8.14 5.09 13.18
CA GLN A 319 -9.58 5.28 13.14
C GLN A 319 -10.25 4.66 14.38
N GLU A 320 -10.97 5.48 15.14
CA GLU A 320 -11.77 5.04 16.28
C GLU A 320 -13.22 5.48 16.09
N LEU A 321 -14.14 4.52 16.15
CA LEU A 321 -15.57 4.81 16.21
C LEU A 321 -16.08 4.52 17.61
N SER A 322 -16.63 5.54 18.25
CA SER A 322 -17.32 5.41 19.54
C SER A 322 -18.80 5.73 19.37
N VAL A 323 -19.66 4.95 20.03
CA VAL A 323 -21.10 5.17 20.06
C VAL A 323 -21.54 5.13 21.52
N SER A 324 -22.08 6.23 22.03
CA SER A 324 -22.55 6.34 23.40
C SER A 324 -23.74 7.29 23.52
N ASN A 325 -24.79 6.89 24.24
CA ASN A 325 -25.91 7.76 24.63
C ASN A 325 -26.58 8.55 23.49
N GLY A 326 -26.78 7.95 22.30
CA GLY A 326 -27.41 8.64 21.16
C GLY A 326 -26.50 9.59 20.39
N HIS A 327 -25.22 9.67 20.78
CA HIS A 327 -24.16 10.35 20.06
C HIS A 327 -23.16 9.31 19.54
N ALA A 328 -22.58 9.58 18.37
CA ALA A 328 -21.47 8.82 17.86
C ALA A 328 -20.34 9.76 17.47
N SER A 329 -19.10 9.31 17.59
CA SER A 329 -17.92 10.05 17.19
C SER A 329 -17.01 9.14 16.38
N LEU A 330 -16.63 9.60 15.19
CA LEU A 330 -15.58 9.00 14.38
C LEU A 330 -14.34 9.88 14.50
N ARG A 331 -13.30 9.37 15.13
CA ARG A 331 -11.97 9.96 15.13
C ARG A 331 -11.15 9.33 14.01
N LEU A 332 -10.49 10.16 13.22
CA LEU A 332 -9.54 9.78 12.18
C LEU A 332 -8.23 10.54 12.45
N ASP A 333 -7.15 9.82 12.74
CA ASP A 333 -5.83 10.42 12.83
C ASP A 333 -5.39 10.78 11.40
N LEU A 334 -5.25 12.07 11.14
CA LEU A 334 -4.79 12.68 9.90
C LEU A 334 -3.61 13.61 10.21
N PRO A 335 -2.50 13.05 10.72
CA PRO A 335 -1.33 13.84 11.07
C PRO A 335 -0.88 14.66 9.86
N PHE A 336 -0.39 15.87 10.11
CA PHE A 336 0.07 16.83 9.08
C PHE A 336 -1.00 17.43 8.15
N ALA A 337 -2.28 17.04 8.24
CA ALA A 337 -3.34 17.67 7.46
C ALA A 337 -3.66 19.08 7.99
N ALA A 338 -3.88 20.06 7.10
CA ALA A 338 -4.37 21.38 7.49
C ALA A 338 -5.89 21.47 7.37
N LYS A 339 -6.51 22.38 8.13
CA LYS A 339 -7.99 22.58 8.13
C LYS A 339 -8.55 22.89 6.74
N GLY A 340 -7.80 23.60 5.89
CA GLY A 340 -8.21 23.92 4.52
C GLY A 340 -8.27 22.70 3.58
N ASP A 341 -7.61 21.61 3.96
CA ASP A 341 -7.43 20.44 3.12
C ASP A 341 -8.57 19.43 3.31
N VAL A 342 -9.35 19.54 4.40
CA VAL A 342 -10.34 18.53 4.79
C VAL A 342 -11.76 18.92 4.36
N GLN A 343 -12.41 18.05 3.57
CA GLN A 343 -13.82 18.17 3.19
C GLN A 343 -14.59 16.91 3.59
N LEU A 344 -15.81 17.07 4.09
CA LEU A 344 -16.67 15.98 4.53
C LEU A 344 -18.03 16.01 3.84
N LYS A 345 -18.50 14.83 3.43
CA LYS A 345 -19.85 14.66 2.88
C LYS A 345 -20.42 13.29 3.26
N LYS A 346 -21.58 13.26 3.94
CA LYS A 346 -22.30 12.01 4.22
C LYS A 346 -23.38 11.75 3.17
N ILE A 347 -23.48 10.53 2.66
CA ILE A 347 -24.54 10.05 1.75
C ILE A 347 -25.03 8.71 2.29
N GLY A 348 -26.19 8.68 2.94
CA GLY A 348 -26.70 7.44 3.57
C GLY A 348 -25.77 6.95 4.68
N LEU A 349 -25.19 5.76 4.51
CA LEU A 349 -24.17 5.16 5.38
C LEU A 349 -22.73 5.49 4.97
N GLU A 350 -22.53 6.23 3.89
CA GLU A 350 -21.19 6.56 3.41
C GLU A 350 -20.76 7.92 3.96
N LEU A 351 -19.59 7.99 4.59
CA LEU A 351 -18.90 9.23 4.91
C LEU A 351 -17.73 9.41 3.96
N ILE A 352 -17.84 10.38 3.06
CA ILE A 352 -16.76 10.78 2.18
C ILE A 352 -15.88 11.77 2.94
N VAL A 353 -14.62 11.41 3.11
CA VAL A 353 -13.56 12.25 3.67
C VAL A 353 -12.58 12.58 2.54
N ARG A 354 -12.39 13.86 2.26
CA ARG A 354 -11.36 14.32 1.32
C ARG A 354 -10.30 15.09 2.09
N VAL A 355 -9.03 14.79 1.82
CA VAL A 355 -7.85 15.47 2.36
C VAL A 355 -6.96 15.83 1.18
N ASP A 356 -6.85 17.13 0.90
CA ASP A 356 -6.18 17.66 -0.30
C ASP A 356 -6.76 17.02 -1.60
N THR A 357 -5.94 16.32 -2.38
CA THR A 357 -6.34 15.65 -3.63
C THR A 357 -6.95 14.26 -3.39
N HIS A 358 -6.93 13.76 -2.16
CA HIS A 358 -7.30 12.38 -1.83
C HIS A 358 -8.73 12.31 -1.31
N LYS A 359 -9.49 11.30 -1.73
CA LYS A 359 -10.86 11.05 -1.29
C LYS A 359 -10.98 9.59 -0.84
N ARG A 360 -11.43 9.37 0.39
CA ARG A 360 -11.85 8.07 0.92
C ARG A 360 -13.34 8.06 1.19
N THR A 361 -14.00 6.95 0.89
CA THR A 361 -15.38 6.70 1.31
C THR A 361 -15.34 5.72 2.47
N ILE A 362 -15.84 6.11 3.64
CA ILE A 362 -15.91 5.26 4.82
C ILE A 362 -17.35 4.75 4.94
N VAL A 363 -17.53 3.44 4.88
CA VAL A 363 -18.82 2.82 5.16
C VAL A 363 -19.04 2.81 6.68
N LEU A 364 -20.03 3.55 7.15
CA LEU A 364 -20.42 3.61 8.54
C LEU A 364 -21.24 2.36 8.92
N PRO A 365 -21.13 1.86 10.16
CA PRO A 365 -21.99 0.78 10.63
C PRO A 365 -23.47 1.12 10.51
N GLY A 366 -24.32 0.11 10.27
CA GLY A 366 -25.76 0.29 10.11
C GLY A 366 -26.44 1.03 11.27
N ALA A 367 -25.88 0.95 12.49
CA ALA A 367 -26.31 1.71 13.66
C ALA A 367 -26.27 3.25 13.46
N LEU A 368 -25.44 3.75 12.54
CA LEU A 368 -25.30 5.17 12.19
C LEU A 368 -26.16 5.59 10.99
N ALA A 369 -27.04 4.72 10.49
CA ALA A 369 -27.94 5.05 9.39
C ALA A 369 -28.84 6.26 9.72
N GLY A 370 -29.38 6.28 10.95
CA GLY A 370 -30.22 7.36 11.47
C GLY A 370 -29.45 8.58 11.98
N TYR A 371 -28.12 8.53 12.01
CA TYR A 371 -27.30 9.59 12.57
C TYR A 371 -26.92 10.63 11.50
N LYS A 372 -26.92 11.91 11.85
CA LYS A 372 -26.48 13.03 10.99
C LYS A 372 -25.18 13.62 11.53
N PRO A 373 -24.22 14.00 10.66
CA PRO A 373 -23.01 14.67 11.10
C PRO A 373 -23.37 16.07 11.63
N THR A 374 -22.97 16.37 12.85
CA THR A 374 -23.26 17.64 13.54
C THR A 374 -22.03 18.52 13.71
N SER A 375 -20.85 17.90 13.75
CA SER A 375 -19.58 18.62 13.90
C SER A 375 -18.44 17.89 13.18
N ALA A 376 -17.43 18.66 12.80
CA ALA A 376 -16.18 18.16 12.28
C ALA A 376 -15.05 19.09 12.73
N THR A 377 -14.15 18.56 13.53
CA THR A 377 -13.06 19.32 14.13
C THR A 377 -11.75 18.64 13.85
N LEU A 378 -10.79 19.36 13.27
CA LEU A 378 -9.41 18.91 13.10
C LEU A 378 -8.53 19.61 14.15
N GLU A 379 -8.07 18.85 15.14
CA GLU A 379 -7.22 19.29 16.25
C GLU A 379 -6.07 18.31 16.44
N GLU A 380 -4.85 18.82 16.61
CA GLU A 380 -3.64 18.01 16.84
C GLU A 380 -3.45 16.85 15.84
N GLY A 381 -3.78 17.08 14.57
CA GLY A 381 -3.68 16.05 13.53
C GLY A 381 -4.75 14.97 13.61
N ALA A 382 -5.87 15.18 14.31
CA ALA A 382 -6.98 14.25 14.37
C ALA A 382 -8.30 14.91 14.00
N LEU A 383 -8.97 14.34 13.00
CA LEU A 383 -10.30 14.73 12.58
C LEU A 383 -11.34 13.98 13.40
N THR A 384 -12.09 14.70 14.22
CA THR A 384 -13.22 14.17 14.98
C THR A 384 -14.52 14.60 14.31
N VAL A 385 -15.28 13.63 13.81
CA VAL A 385 -16.61 13.83 13.23
C VAL A 385 -17.66 13.37 14.24
N GLY A 386 -18.40 14.32 14.79
CA GLY A 386 -19.53 14.04 15.68
C GLY A 386 -20.80 13.76 14.87
N PHE A 387 -21.56 12.77 15.30
CA PHE A 387 -22.87 12.45 14.78
C PHE A 387 -23.90 12.40 15.90
N GLU A 388 -25.12 12.85 15.59
CA GLU A 388 -26.27 12.76 16.49
C GLU A 388 -27.41 12.02 15.81
N HIS A 389 -28.18 11.28 16.59
CA HIS A 389 -29.39 10.64 16.10
C HIS A 389 -30.38 11.71 15.63
N GLY A 390 -30.74 11.67 14.35
CA GLY A 390 -31.62 12.64 13.70
C GLY A 390 -33.10 12.36 13.88
#